data_AF-A0A532U675-F1
#
_entry.id   AF-A0A532U675-F1
#
_cell.length_a   1.000
_cell.length_b   1.000
_cell.length_c   1.000
_cell.angle_alpha   90.00
_cell.angle_beta   90.00
_cell.angle_gamma   90.00
#
_symmetry.space_group_name_H-M   'P 1'
#
loop_
_entity.id
_entity.type
_entity.pdbx_description
1 polymer ?
#
loop_
_entity_poly.entity_id
_entity_poly.type
_entity_poly.pdbx_seq_one_letter_code
_entity_poly.pdbx_strand_id
1 'polypeptide(L)'
;MAELQEEGLCEGESLAQVTDNFGEPREVGRMLGRLHNDSDWVKVGLAILPGLFAIGTSSGLFKAVFGTSIGHALDESGLIAVCVLLIGAGLVRKRRLAVWSFPALGIILIGVWRWMPPPFVDYTSPFWQVAGPVLILVVLAAIGAFAVYRVYRQHRSRIPRLTWVLLGLVLLVVMAGVITSTIADRNPNRWTALLATLPPTFWGMGLILLPVAIGLPLARRYGLLAGLIVVAAEFVLVDGIFDPAYALGLWTSNATIVTLVSVIPATFFLVVSPIWVLLSRSTRGRVCGLLVPVFIALVSGEIISGTVRPYYLDDWHWLMRAIGSIQFLMAVALAAVMYHWIGRQGRLTNVRHGRGALTDDAAMVTGDNLLSTR
;
A
#
# COMPACT_ATOMS: atom_id res chain seq x y z
N MET A 1 -38.57 -12.93 -2.08
CA MET A 1 -39.37 -11.80 -1.57
C MET A 1 -40.86 -12.14 -1.47
N ALA A 2 -41.37 -13.16 -2.16
CA ALA A 2 -42.77 -13.60 -2.05
C ALA A 2 -43.04 -14.63 -0.92
N GLU A 3 -42.01 -15.17 -0.25
CA GLU A 3 -42.14 -16.21 0.78
C GLU A 3 -42.03 -15.69 2.23
N LEU A 4 -41.95 -14.38 2.45
CA LEU A 4 -41.94 -13.78 3.79
C LEU A 4 -43.28 -13.12 4.17
N GLN A 5 -44.35 -13.42 3.43
CA GLN A 5 -45.67 -12.81 3.61
C GLN A 5 -46.72 -13.74 4.25
N GLU A 6 -46.36 -14.99 4.56
CA GLU A 6 -47.30 -16.00 5.07
C GLU A 6 -47.23 -16.27 6.58
N GLU A 7 -46.22 -15.72 7.27
CA GLU A 7 -46.22 -15.70 8.74
C GLU A 7 -47.02 -14.48 9.19
N GLY A 8 -48.25 -14.74 9.64
CA GLY A 8 -49.22 -13.76 10.15
C GLY A 8 -48.68 -12.90 11.31
N LEU A 9 -47.87 -11.92 10.97
CA LEU A 9 -47.60 -10.73 11.77
C LEU A 9 -48.85 -9.85 11.67
N CYS A 10 -49.65 -9.87 12.73
CA CYS A 10 -50.80 -9.02 12.94
C CYS A 10 -50.53 -7.58 12.44
N GLU A 11 -51.30 -7.17 11.44
CA GLU A 11 -51.39 -5.80 10.95
C GLU A 11 -51.79 -4.88 12.12
N GLY A 12 -50.85 -4.15 12.70
CA GLY A 12 -51.19 -3.10 13.66
C GLY A 12 -50.18 -2.84 14.78
N GLU A 13 -49.12 -3.64 14.93
CA GLU A 13 -47.97 -3.18 15.73
C GLU A 13 -47.23 -2.12 14.94
N SER A 14 -47.74 -0.90 15.10
CA SER A 14 -47.17 0.34 14.60
C SER A 14 -45.65 0.30 14.84
N LEU A 15 -44.89 0.59 13.80
CA LEU A 15 -43.43 0.71 13.85
C LEU A 15 -42.98 1.65 14.98
N ALA A 16 -43.86 2.55 15.42
CA ALA A 16 -43.66 3.42 16.59
C ALA A 16 -43.61 2.65 17.93
N GLN A 17 -44.42 1.60 18.09
CA GLN A 17 -44.49 0.79 19.30
C GLN A 17 -43.27 -0.15 19.42
N VAL A 18 -42.76 -0.62 18.28
CA VAL A 18 -41.49 -1.34 18.21
C VAL A 18 -40.33 -0.40 18.55
N THR A 19 -40.35 0.86 18.09
CA THR A 19 -39.33 1.86 18.47
C THR A 19 -39.42 2.37 19.90
N ASP A 20 -40.61 2.36 20.54
CA ASP A 20 -40.76 2.75 21.95
C ASP A 20 -40.18 1.69 22.91
N ASN A 21 -40.12 0.42 22.48
CA ASN A 21 -39.46 -0.65 23.24
C ASN A 21 -37.95 -0.72 23.03
N PHE A 22 -37.41 -0.06 22.02
CA PHE A 22 -35.98 0.19 21.91
C PHE A 22 -35.67 1.41 22.77
N GLY A 23 -35.36 1.17 24.05
CA GLY A 23 -35.04 2.18 25.08
C GLY A 23 -34.16 3.32 24.58
N GLU A 24 -34.18 4.47 25.30
CA GLU A 24 -33.65 5.79 24.92
C GLU A 24 -32.77 5.79 23.65
N PRO A 25 -32.99 6.66 22.64
CA PRO A 25 -32.23 6.67 21.39
C PRO A 25 -30.69 6.69 21.54
N ARG A 26 -30.18 7.05 22.72
CA ARG A 26 -28.79 6.86 23.15
C ARG A 26 -28.34 5.39 23.25
N GLU A 27 -29.16 4.48 23.75
CA GLU A 27 -28.87 3.04 23.88
C GLU A 27 -28.86 2.33 22.53
N VAL A 28 -29.83 2.63 21.65
CA VAL A 28 -29.82 2.14 20.26
C VAL A 28 -28.57 2.61 19.52
N GLY A 29 -28.18 3.88 19.69
CA GLY A 29 -26.92 4.41 19.17
C GLY A 29 -25.68 3.69 19.70
N ARG A 30 -25.66 3.32 20.99
CA ARG A 30 -24.57 2.53 21.59
C ARG A 30 -24.54 1.10 21.05
N MET A 31 -25.68 0.44 20.90
CA MET A 31 -25.76 -0.93 20.37
C MET A 31 -25.32 -0.98 18.89
N LEU A 32 -25.82 -0.07 18.05
CA LEU A 32 -25.38 0.06 16.66
C LEU A 32 -23.88 0.40 16.57
N GLY A 33 -23.38 1.23 17.49
CA GLY A 33 -21.96 1.51 17.62
C GLY A 33 -21.10 0.29 17.94
N ARG A 34 -21.58 -0.61 18.82
CA ARG A 34 -20.90 -1.88 19.13
C ARG A 34 -20.85 -2.82 17.91
N LEU A 35 -21.98 -3.01 17.23
CA LEU A 35 -22.06 -3.83 16.02
C LEU A 35 -21.14 -3.29 14.90
N HIS A 36 -20.99 -1.97 14.79
CA HIS A 36 -20.05 -1.37 13.83
C HIS A 36 -18.59 -1.64 14.22
N ASN A 37 -18.25 -1.54 15.51
CA ASN A 37 -16.90 -1.81 16.00
C ASN A 37 -16.47 -3.28 15.79
N ASP A 38 -17.36 -4.25 16.01
CA ASP A 38 -17.02 -5.67 15.81
C ASP A 38 -16.71 -5.97 14.33
N SER A 39 -17.45 -5.33 13.42
CA SER A 39 -17.20 -5.38 11.98
C SER A 39 -15.85 -4.79 11.59
N ASP A 40 -15.35 -3.81 12.33
CA ASP A 40 -14.07 -3.14 12.04
C ASP A 40 -12.88 -4.02 12.42
N TRP A 41 -12.92 -4.72 13.55
CA TRP A 41 -11.85 -5.65 13.95
C TRP A 41 -11.69 -6.83 13.01
N VAL A 42 -12.80 -7.35 12.44
CA VAL A 42 -12.71 -8.40 11.40
C VAL A 42 -11.97 -7.87 10.17
N LYS A 43 -12.20 -6.62 9.76
CA LYS A 43 -11.47 -6.01 8.63
C LYS A 43 -10.00 -5.84 8.95
N VAL A 44 -9.66 -5.43 10.17
CA VAL A 44 -8.28 -5.31 10.63
C VAL A 44 -7.59 -6.67 10.62
N GLY A 45 -8.23 -7.71 11.19
CA GLY A 45 -7.72 -9.08 11.21
C GLY A 45 -7.43 -9.60 9.80
N LEU A 46 -8.35 -9.38 8.85
CA LEU A 46 -8.15 -9.76 7.45
C LEU A 46 -7.02 -8.96 6.77
N ALA A 47 -6.85 -7.69 7.14
CA ALA A 47 -5.82 -6.83 6.55
C ALA A 47 -4.39 -7.17 7.03
N ILE A 48 -4.24 -7.62 8.28
CA ILE A 48 -2.93 -8.01 8.84
C ILE A 48 -2.55 -9.46 8.53
N LEU A 49 -3.47 -10.26 8.03
CA LEU A 49 -3.26 -11.69 7.79
C LEU A 49 -2.05 -11.98 6.88
N PRO A 50 -1.79 -11.23 5.79
CA PRO A 50 -0.54 -11.37 5.03
C PRO A 50 0.71 -11.09 5.86
N GLY A 51 0.66 -10.12 6.78
CA GLY A 51 1.76 -9.80 7.68
C GLY A 51 2.04 -10.88 8.70
N LEU A 52 0.99 -11.42 9.34
CA LEU A 52 1.12 -12.55 10.26
C LEU A 52 1.69 -13.78 9.55
N PHE A 53 1.25 -14.03 8.31
CA PHE A 53 1.80 -15.10 7.49
C PHE A 53 3.29 -14.88 7.19
N ALA A 54 3.67 -13.67 6.73
CA ALA A 54 5.07 -13.32 6.45
C ALA A 54 5.98 -13.44 7.69
N ILE A 55 5.49 -13.09 8.88
CA ILE A 55 6.22 -13.28 10.15
C ILE A 55 6.36 -14.78 10.48
N GLY A 56 5.30 -15.58 10.26
CA GLY A 56 5.33 -17.03 10.48
C GLY A 56 6.31 -17.76 9.55
N THR A 57 6.43 -17.31 8.30
CA THR A 57 7.44 -17.83 7.36
C THR A 57 8.85 -17.40 7.75
N SER A 58 9.07 -16.10 8.02
CA SER A 58 10.41 -15.57 8.28
C SER A 58 11.01 -16.01 9.61
N SER A 59 10.18 -16.24 10.63
CA SER A 59 10.59 -16.82 11.91
C SER A 59 10.87 -18.32 11.86
N GLY A 60 10.57 -19.00 10.74
CA GLY A 60 10.66 -20.45 10.63
C GLY A 60 9.56 -21.19 11.42
N LEU A 61 8.57 -20.48 11.99
CA LEU A 61 7.47 -21.07 12.75
C LEU A 61 6.73 -22.13 11.93
N PHE A 62 6.44 -21.87 10.66
CA PHE A 62 5.77 -22.86 9.80
C PHE A 62 6.63 -24.07 9.49
N LYS A 63 7.95 -23.90 9.34
CA LYS A 63 8.89 -25.03 9.19
C LYS A 63 8.96 -25.88 10.46
N ALA A 64 8.90 -25.24 11.63
CA ALA A 64 8.87 -25.93 12.91
C ALA A 64 7.56 -26.70 13.15
N VAL A 65 6.41 -26.13 12.77
CA VAL A 65 5.09 -26.73 13.02
C VAL A 65 4.71 -27.78 11.97
N PHE A 66 4.97 -27.52 10.68
CA PHE A 66 4.52 -28.38 9.58
C PHE A 66 5.64 -29.23 8.96
N GLY A 67 6.88 -29.10 9.45
CA GLY A 67 8.06 -29.74 8.88
C GLY A 67 8.65 -28.98 7.69
N THR A 68 9.85 -29.39 7.25
CA THR A 68 10.64 -28.68 6.23
C THR A 68 9.99 -28.71 4.85
N SER A 69 9.43 -29.85 4.44
CA SER A 69 8.80 -30.04 3.12
C SER A 69 7.60 -29.10 2.93
N ILE A 70 6.65 -29.12 3.86
CA ILE A 70 5.46 -28.25 3.82
C ILE A 70 5.85 -26.80 4.09
N GLY A 71 6.80 -26.56 5.00
CA GLY A 71 7.30 -25.22 5.31
C GLY A 71 7.87 -24.50 4.07
N HIS A 72 8.60 -25.20 3.20
CA HIS A 72 9.08 -24.61 1.94
C HIS A 72 7.95 -24.27 0.96
N ALA A 73 6.92 -25.13 0.85
CA ALA A 73 5.74 -24.82 0.05
C ALA A 73 4.93 -23.63 0.61
N LEU A 74 5.01 -23.41 1.92
CA LEU A 74 4.38 -22.30 2.63
C LEU A 74 5.20 -21.02 2.65
N ASP A 75 6.42 -20.97 2.09
CA ASP A 75 7.25 -19.75 2.05
C ASP A 75 6.57 -18.70 1.12
N GLU A 76 7.16 -18.38 -0.05
CA GLU A 76 6.62 -17.32 -0.92
C GLU A 76 5.30 -17.70 -1.60
N SER A 77 5.17 -18.95 -2.05
CA SER A 77 3.95 -19.45 -2.72
C SER A 77 2.74 -19.44 -1.79
N GLY A 78 2.95 -19.78 -0.52
CA GLY A 78 1.90 -19.72 0.51
C GLY A 78 1.39 -18.30 0.72
N LEU A 79 2.30 -17.32 0.83
CA LEU A 79 1.94 -15.92 1.01
C LEU A 79 1.13 -15.39 -0.19
N ILE A 80 1.53 -15.74 -1.41
CA ILE A 80 0.80 -15.35 -2.63
C ILE A 80 -0.58 -15.98 -2.66
N ALA A 81 -0.70 -17.27 -2.36
CA ALA A 81 -1.99 -17.96 -2.31
C ALA A 81 -2.94 -17.30 -1.30
N VAL A 82 -2.44 -16.96 -0.10
CA VAL A 82 -3.17 -16.22 0.92
C VAL A 82 -3.64 -14.85 0.40
N CYS A 83 -2.75 -14.10 -0.27
CA CYS A 83 -3.10 -12.81 -0.83
C CYS A 83 -4.18 -12.92 -1.93
N VAL A 84 -4.07 -13.91 -2.82
CA VAL A 84 -5.06 -14.18 -3.89
C VAL A 84 -6.41 -14.52 -3.27
N LEU A 85 -6.44 -15.37 -2.24
CA LEU A 85 -7.66 -15.74 -1.53
C LEU A 85 -8.33 -14.52 -0.86
N LEU A 86 -7.56 -13.64 -0.22
CA LEU A 86 -8.10 -12.42 0.39
C LEU A 86 -8.70 -11.48 -0.65
N ILE A 87 -8.02 -11.27 -1.79
CA ILE A 87 -8.55 -10.45 -2.88
C ILE A 87 -9.81 -11.07 -3.46
N GLY A 88 -9.79 -12.39 -3.71
CA GLY A 88 -10.93 -13.15 -4.20
C GLY A 88 -12.14 -13.04 -3.27
N ALA A 89 -11.96 -13.27 -1.97
CA ALA A 89 -12.99 -13.12 -0.96
C ALA A 89 -13.55 -11.68 -0.91
N GLY A 90 -12.69 -10.68 -1.09
CA GLY A 90 -13.10 -9.27 -1.18
C GLY A 90 -14.00 -9.00 -2.38
N LEU A 91 -13.59 -9.50 -3.55
CA LEU A 91 -14.35 -9.40 -4.80
C LEU A 91 -15.69 -10.13 -4.72
N VAL A 92 -15.72 -11.37 -4.23
CA VAL A 92 -16.95 -12.16 -4.10
C VAL A 92 -17.93 -11.49 -3.13
N ARG A 93 -17.47 -11.09 -1.94
CA ARG A 93 -18.35 -10.58 -0.88
C ARG A 93 -18.83 -9.15 -1.12
N LYS A 94 -18.02 -8.29 -1.73
CA LYS A 94 -18.34 -6.86 -1.89
C LYS A 94 -18.56 -6.44 -3.35
N ARG A 95 -18.37 -7.34 -4.33
CA ARG A 95 -18.36 -7.05 -5.78
C ARG A 95 -17.38 -5.92 -6.16
N ARG A 96 -16.41 -5.65 -5.28
CA ARG A 96 -15.39 -4.60 -5.39
C ARG A 96 -14.22 -4.93 -4.47
N LEU A 97 -13.04 -4.38 -4.76
CA LEU A 97 -11.88 -4.51 -3.88
C LEU A 97 -12.20 -3.93 -2.51
N ALA A 98 -12.16 -4.79 -1.49
CA ALA A 98 -12.39 -4.39 -0.12
C ALA A 98 -11.12 -3.75 0.46
N VAL A 99 -11.28 -2.79 1.37
CA VAL A 99 -10.12 -2.06 1.93
C VAL A 99 -9.15 -3.02 2.65
N TRP A 100 -9.68 -4.05 3.30
CA TRP A 100 -8.87 -5.05 3.99
C TRP A 100 -8.04 -5.93 3.05
N SER A 101 -8.34 -5.96 1.74
CA SER A 101 -7.53 -6.70 0.76
C SER A 101 -6.42 -5.83 0.12
N PHE A 102 -6.23 -4.58 0.57
CA PHE A 102 -5.22 -3.68 0.01
C PHE A 102 -3.77 -4.10 0.30
N PRO A 103 -3.42 -4.58 1.51
CA PRO A 103 -2.08 -5.12 1.74
C PRO A 103 -1.78 -6.30 0.82
N ALA A 104 -2.73 -7.23 0.67
CA ALA A 104 -2.62 -8.36 -0.24
C ALA A 104 -2.40 -7.92 -1.70
N LEU A 105 -3.12 -6.89 -2.16
CA LEU A 105 -2.93 -6.33 -3.50
C LEU A 105 -1.52 -5.73 -3.68
N GLY A 106 -1.01 -5.02 -2.68
CA GLY A 106 0.35 -4.48 -2.71
C GLY A 106 1.41 -5.57 -2.81
N ILE A 107 1.26 -6.63 -2.00
CA ILE A 107 2.16 -7.79 -2.03
C ILE A 107 2.13 -8.47 -3.39
N ILE A 108 0.96 -8.74 -3.97
CA ILE A 108 0.87 -9.40 -5.28
C ILE A 108 1.48 -8.53 -6.39
N LEU A 109 1.24 -7.21 -6.34
CA LEU A 109 1.68 -6.30 -7.39
C LEU A 109 3.20 -6.36 -7.60
N ILE A 110 3.96 -6.41 -6.52
CA ILE A 110 5.43 -6.54 -6.57
C ILE A 110 5.86 -7.99 -6.51
N GLY A 111 5.14 -8.84 -5.78
CA GLY A 111 5.45 -10.26 -5.64
C GLY A 111 5.47 -10.97 -6.98
N VAL A 112 4.45 -10.77 -7.83
CA VAL A 112 4.39 -11.37 -9.17
C VAL A 112 5.62 -11.04 -10.01
N TRP A 113 6.20 -9.85 -9.82
CA TRP A 113 7.42 -9.46 -10.54
C TRP A 113 8.61 -10.37 -10.21
N ARG A 114 8.74 -10.84 -8.97
CA ARG A 114 9.79 -11.79 -8.56
C ARG A 114 9.66 -13.16 -9.26
N TRP A 115 8.44 -13.51 -9.68
CA TRP A 115 8.12 -14.77 -10.36
C TRP A 115 8.06 -14.68 -11.86
N MET A 116 7.99 -13.47 -12.41
CA MET A 116 8.21 -13.30 -13.84
C MET A 116 9.63 -13.80 -14.09
N PRO A 117 9.82 -14.85 -14.93
CA PRO A 117 11.17 -15.21 -15.33
C PRO A 117 11.79 -13.91 -15.82
N PRO A 118 12.95 -13.51 -15.28
CA PRO A 118 13.61 -12.32 -15.79
C PRO A 118 13.60 -12.49 -17.30
N PRO A 119 13.12 -11.52 -18.09
CA PRO A 119 12.91 -11.71 -19.54
C PRO A 119 14.22 -12.00 -20.32
N PHE A 120 15.32 -12.28 -19.61
CA PHE A 120 16.71 -12.24 -19.98
C PHE A 120 17.37 -13.51 -19.43
N VAL A 121 17.12 -14.63 -20.10
CA VAL A 121 17.74 -15.94 -19.78
C VAL A 121 19.27 -15.90 -19.97
N ASP A 122 19.81 -14.88 -20.65
CA ASP A 122 21.24 -14.58 -20.74
C ASP A 122 21.62 -13.23 -20.11
N TYR A 123 21.80 -13.22 -18.78
CA TYR A 123 22.39 -12.10 -18.03
C TYR A 123 23.81 -11.74 -18.47
N THR A 124 24.47 -12.64 -19.18
CA THR A 124 25.83 -12.46 -19.71
C THR A 124 25.84 -11.56 -20.94
N SER A 125 24.72 -11.38 -21.65
CA SER A 125 24.71 -10.51 -22.82
C SER A 125 24.65 -9.03 -22.39
N PRO A 126 25.58 -8.19 -22.85
CA PRO A 126 25.56 -6.75 -22.55
C PRO A 126 24.32 -6.05 -23.13
N PHE A 127 23.69 -6.63 -24.15
CA PHE A 127 22.44 -6.14 -24.73
C PHE A 127 21.31 -6.17 -23.70
N TRP A 128 21.07 -7.31 -23.05
CA TRP A 128 19.96 -7.46 -22.10
C TRP A 128 20.17 -6.69 -20.79
N GLN A 129 21.42 -6.43 -20.41
CA GLN A 129 21.74 -5.56 -19.27
C GLN A 129 21.26 -4.11 -19.46
N VAL A 130 21.16 -3.63 -20.70
CA VAL A 130 20.70 -2.27 -21.01
C VAL A 130 19.25 -2.26 -21.52
N ALA A 131 18.94 -3.11 -22.49
CA ALA A 131 17.63 -3.13 -23.14
C ALA A 131 16.51 -3.52 -22.17
N GLY A 132 16.77 -4.45 -21.25
CA GLY A 132 15.78 -4.93 -20.30
C GLY A 132 15.26 -3.83 -19.37
N PRO A 133 16.14 -3.17 -18.59
CA PRO A 133 15.76 -2.04 -17.75
C PRO A 133 15.05 -0.93 -18.54
N VAL A 134 15.51 -0.61 -19.76
CA VAL A 134 14.89 0.43 -20.60
C VAL A 134 13.47 0.05 -21.00
N LEU A 135 13.23 -1.19 -21.42
CA LEU A 135 11.90 -1.66 -21.83
C LEU A 135 10.93 -1.62 -20.65
N ILE A 136 11.39 -2.04 -19.46
CA ILE A 136 10.60 -1.96 -18.23
C ILE A 136 10.32 -0.50 -17.87
N LEU A 137 11.30 0.40 -18.02
CA LEU A 137 11.09 1.83 -17.79
C LEU A 137 10.04 2.42 -18.72
N VAL A 138 10.03 2.02 -19.98
CA VAL A 138 8.98 2.44 -20.94
C VAL A 138 7.60 1.97 -20.46
N VAL A 139 7.48 0.72 -20.00
CA VAL A 139 6.21 0.18 -19.48
C VAL A 139 5.78 0.93 -18.21
N LEU A 140 6.69 1.15 -17.26
CA LEU A 140 6.41 1.87 -16.02
C LEU A 140 6.05 3.33 -16.29
N ALA A 141 6.74 4.00 -17.21
CA ALA A 141 6.43 5.35 -17.66
C ALA A 141 5.04 5.41 -18.34
N ALA A 142 4.69 4.41 -19.15
CA ALA A 142 3.37 4.33 -19.77
C ALA A 142 2.25 4.16 -18.73
N ILE A 143 2.43 3.28 -17.73
CA ILE A 143 1.49 3.09 -16.61
C ILE A 143 1.34 4.38 -15.81
N GLY A 144 2.46 5.03 -15.47
CA GLY A 144 2.49 6.31 -14.76
C GLY A 144 1.78 7.42 -15.54
N ALA A 145 2.11 7.58 -16.83
CA ALA A 145 1.49 8.56 -17.72
C ALA A 145 -0.02 8.32 -17.85
N PHE A 146 -0.45 7.07 -18.00
CA PHE A 146 -1.87 6.72 -18.05
C PHE A 146 -2.59 7.04 -16.73
N ALA A 147 -1.99 6.72 -15.59
CA ALA A 147 -2.55 7.04 -14.28
C ALA A 147 -2.68 8.55 -14.07
N VAL A 148 -1.63 9.32 -14.39
CA VAL A 148 -1.61 10.78 -14.32
C VAL A 148 -2.62 11.40 -15.28
N TYR A 149 -2.66 10.94 -16.53
CA TYR A 149 -3.64 11.40 -17.53
C TYR A 149 -5.07 11.18 -17.05
N ARG A 150 -5.36 10.00 -16.49
CA ARG A 150 -6.68 9.67 -15.93
C ARG A 150 -7.05 10.60 -14.77
N VAL A 151 -6.11 10.87 -13.86
CA VAL A 151 -6.32 11.81 -12.74
C VAL A 151 -6.53 13.24 -13.26
N TYR A 152 -5.70 13.69 -14.21
CA TYR A 152 -5.78 15.02 -14.81
C TYR A 152 -7.11 15.25 -15.52
N ARG A 153 -7.49 14.33 -16.41
CA ARG A 153 -8.75 14.39 -17.16
C ARG A 153 -9.96 14.45 -16.22
N GLN A 154 -9.90 13.74 -15.09
CA GLN A 154 -11.02 13.63 -14.17
C GLN A 154 -11.15 14.80 -13.20
N HIS A 155 -10.06 15.45 -12.81
CA HIS A 155 -10.11 16.50 -11.80
C HIS A 155 -9.99 17.91 -12.37
N ARG A 156 -9.47 18.06 -13.61
CA ARG A 156 -9.28 19.35 -14.30
C ARG A 156 -8.63 20.43 -13.43
N SER A 157 -7.94 20.01 -12.37
CA SER A 157 -7.52 20.85 -11.26
C SER A 157 -6.01 20.81 -11.13
N ARG A 158 -5.47 21.90 -10.56
CA ARG A 158 -4.05 22.08 -10.34
C ARG A 158 -3.58 21.07 -9.29
N ILE A 159 -2.62 20.22 -9.68
CA ILE A 159 -1.90 19.32 -8.77
C ILE A 159 -1.30 20.17 -7.63
N PRO A 160 -1.39 19.73 -6.36
CA PRO A 160 -0.90 20.52 -5.25
C PRO A 160 0.62 20.71 -5.35
N ARG A 161 1.11 21.91 -5.00
CA ARG A 161 2.54 22.25 -5.05
C ARG A 161 3.42 21.24 -4.32
N LEU A 162 2.93 20.71 -3.19
CA LEU A 162 3.65 19.70 -2.40
C LEU A 162 3.93 18.41 -3.18
N THR A 163 3.04 17.98 -4.09
CA THR A 163 3.29 16.79 -4.93
C THR A 163 4.47 17.02 -5.87
N TRP A 164 4.59 18.21 -6.45
CA TRP A 164 5.74 18.56 -7.30
C TRP A 164 7.04 18.64 -6.51
N VAL A 165 6.99 19.19 -5.29
CA VAL A 165 8.15 19.22 -4.38
C VAL A 165 8.59 17.81 -4.03
N LEU A 166 7.65 16.92 -3.66
CA LEU A 166 7.96 15.53 -3.32
C LEU A 166 8.48 14.76 -4.55
N LEU A 167 7.90 14.97 -5.73
CA LEU A 167 8.39 14.35 -6.96
C LEU A 167 9.81 14.83 -7.31
N GLY A 168 10.09 16.13 -7.17
CA GLY A 168 11.42 16.68 -7.36
C GLY A 168 12.42 16.12 -6.34
N LEU A 169 12.02 15.98 -5.07
CA LEU A 169 12.86 15.40 -4.03
C LEU A 169 13.13 13.91 -4.29
N VAL A 170 12.12 13.16 -4.72
CA VAL A 170 12.26 11.78 -5.16
C VAL A 170 13.28 11.65 -6.30
N LEU A 171 13.19 12.50 -7.34
CA LEU A 171 14.16 12.53 -8.43
C LEU A 171 15.57 12.89 -7.95
N LEU A 172 15.69 13.84 -7.02
CA LEU A 172 16.97 14.22 -6.43
C LEU A 172 17.61 13.05 -5.66
N VAL A 173 16.83 12.32 -4.85
CA VAL A 173 17.33 11.16 -4.10
C VAL A 173 17.73 10.02 -5.04
N VAL A 174 17.04 9.85 -6.16
CA VAL A 174 17.43 8.89 -7.22
C VAL A 174 18.77 9.28 -7.84
N MET A 175 18.92 10.54 -8.23
CA MET A 175 20.18 11.05 -8.78
C MET A 175 21.33 10.93 -7.77
N ALA A 176 21.06 11.19 -6.48
CA ALA A 176 22.03 10.97 -5.42
C ALA A 176 22.47 9.49 -5.37
N GLY A 177 21.53 8.54 -5.44
CA GLY A 177 21.83 7.11 -5.50
C GLY A 177 22.70 6.74 -6.70
N VAL A 178 22.40 7.25 -7.89
CA VAL A 178 23.21 7.03 -9.10
C VAL A 178 24.64 7.58 -8.91
N ILE A 179 24.76 8.82 -8.42
CA ILE A 179 26.06 9.48 -8.23
C ILE A 179 26.89 8.71 -7.20
N THR A 180 26.31 8.36 -6.04
CA THR A 180 27.01 7.61 -5.00
C THR A 180 27.44 6.23 -5.51
N SER A 181 26.60 5.54 -6.29
CA SER A 181 26.95 4.28 -6.95
C SER A 181 28.12 4.42 -7.91
N THR A 182 28.10 5.47 -8.73
CA THR A 182 29.15 5.75 -9.72
C THR A 182 30.49 6.10 -9.05
N ILE A 183 30.45 6.76 -7.89
CA ILE A 183 31.66 7.08 -7.10
C ILE A 183 32.23 5.82 -6.45
N ALA A 184 31.35 4.98 -5.89
CA ALA A 184 31.73 3.72 -5.25
C ALA A 184 32.28 2.68 -6.25
N ASP A 185 31.79 2.71 -7.50
CA ASP A 185 32.35 1.93 -8.59
C ASP A 185 33.81 2.38 -8.85
N ARG A 186 34.77 1.50 -8.58
CA ARG A 186 36.21 1.80 -8.70
C ARG A 186 36.70 1.82 -10.16
N ASN A 187 35.78 1.76 -11.14
CA ASN A 187 36.11 1.84 -12.56
C ASN A 187 36.79 3.18 -12.91
N PRO A 188 37.93 3.17 -13.62
CA PRO A 188 38.60 4.40 -14.05
C PRO A 188 37.73 5.24 -15.00
N ASN A 189 36.84 4.62 -15.77
CA ASN A 189 35.90 5.31 -16.64
C ASN A 189 34.56 5.57 -15.94
N ARG A 190 34.44 6.76 -15.34
CA ARG A 190 33.22 7.18 -14.63
C ARG A 190 31.97 7.24 -15.52
N TRP A 191 32.11 7.47 -16.82
CA TRP A 191 30.98 7.47 -17.75
C TRP A 191 30.42 6.06 -17.95
N THR A 192 31.29 5.05 -18.04
CA THR A 192 30.85 3.65 -18.11
C THR A 192 30.14 3.22 -16.83
N ALA A 193 30.68 3.58 -15.67
CA ALA A 193 30.04 3.32 -14.37
C ALA A 193 28.66 4.01 -14.25
N LEU A 194 28.57 5.27 -14.70
CA LEU A 194 27.31 6.02 -14.73
C LEU A 194 26.26 5.34 -15.63
N LEU A 195 26.64 4.95 -16.84
CA LEU A 195 25.75 4.29 -17.79
C LEU A 195 25.33 2.89 -17.32
N ALA A 196 26.17 2.20 -16.55
CA ALA A 196 25.84 0.91 -15.95
C ALA A 196 24.88 1.04 -14.75
N THR A 197 24.99 2.12 -13.97
CA THR A 197 24.18 2.33 -12.75
C THR A 197 22.83 2.99 -13.00
N LEU A 198 22.72 3.87 -14.01
CA LEU A 198 21.48 4.58 -14.33
C LEU A 198 20.28 3.63 -14.58
N PRO A 199 20.35 2.63 -15.48
CA PRO A 199 19.22 1.77 -15.78
C PRO A 199 18.66 1.01 -14.57
N PRO A 200 19.45 0.30 -13.75
CA PRO A 200 18.92 -0.40 -12.57
C PRO A 200 18.38 0.56 -11.50
N THR A 201 18.98 1.74 -11.31
CA THR A 201 18.43 2.73 -10.34
C THR A 201 17.08 3.26 -10.80
N PHE A 202 16.94 3.64 -12.06
CA PHE A 202 15.65 4.06 -12.60
C PHE A 202 14.62 2.92 -12.54
N TRP A 203 15.04 1.70 -12.82
CA TRP A 203 14.16 0.54 -12.73
C TRP A 203 13.63 0.32 -11.31
N GLY A 204 14.52 0.30 -10.30
CA GLY A 204 14.13 0.18 -8.90
C GLY A 204 13.20 1.33 -8.48
N MET A 205 13.50 2.54 -8.93
CA MET A 205 12.67 3.71 -8.71
C MET A 205 11.27 3.59 -9.33
N GLY A 206 11.19 3.04 -10.54
CA GLY A 206 9.93 2.75 -11.20
C GLY A 206 9.11 1.70 -10.45
N LEU A 207 9.75 0.66 -9.92
CA LEU A 207 9.10 -0.34 -9.07
C LEU A 207 8.55 0.27 -7.77
N ILE A 208 9.28 1.20 -7.16
CA ILE A 208 8.84 1.93 -5.96
C ILE A 208 7.61 2.81 -6.27
N LEU A 209 7.57 3.48 -7.42
CA LEU A 209 6.43 4.35 -7.80
C LEU A 209 5.24 3.61 -8.40
N LEU A 210 5.43 2.39 -8.91
CA LEU A 210 4.35 1.59 -9.50
C LEU A 210 3.13 1.43 -8.57
N PRO A 211 3.27 1.03 -7.28
CA PRO A 211 2.13 0.94 -6.37
C PRO A 211 1.48 2.30 -6.10
N VAL A 212 2.26 3.39 -6.14
CA VAL A 212 1.73 4.76 -6.03
C VAL A 212 0.83 5.07 -7.22
N ALA A 213 1.27 4.77 -8.45
CA ALA A 213 0.49 5.00 -9.66
C ALA A 213 -0.81 4.16 -9.68
N ILE A 214 -0.72 2.90 -9.27
CA ILE A 214 -1.86 1.95 -9.27
C ILE A 214 -2.87 2.28 -8.16
N GLY A 215 -2.43 2.86 -7.04
CA GLY A 215 -3.34 3.30 -5.99
C GLY A 215 -4.06 4.63 -6.30
N LEU A 216 -3.61 5.44 -7.27
CA LEU A 216 -4.26 6.71 -7.62
C LEU A 216 -5.75 6.57 -7.99
N PRO A 217 -6.17 5.63 -8.86
CA PRO A 217 -7.59 5.40 -9.14
C PRO A 217 -8.40 4.98 -7.90
N LEU A 218 -7.78 4.21 -7.00
CA LEU A 218 -8.42 3.70 -5.77
C LEU A 218 -8.54 4.78 -4.70
N ALA A 219 -7.58 5.70 -4.63
CA ALA A 219 -7.58 6.84 -3.70
C ALA A 219 -8.81 7.76 -3.87
N ARG A 220 -9.46 7.74 -5.04
CA ARG A 220 -10.71 8.50 -5.26
C ARG A 220 -11.84 8.02 -4.35
N ARG A 221 -11.94 6.71 -4.17
CA ARG A 221 -13.01 6.07 -3.37
C ARG A 221 -12.60 5.89 -1.92
N TYR A 222 -11.33 5.54 -1.69
CA TYR A 222 -10.83 5.10 -0.40
C TYR A 222 -9.89 6.10 0.28
N GLY A 223 -9.50 7.17 -0.41
CA GLY A 223 -8.59 8.19 0.11
C GLY A 223 -7.26 7.59 0.57
N LEU A 224 -6.81 8.01 1.76
CA LEU A 224 -5.57 7.54 2.38
C LEU A 224 -5.51 6.02 2.61
N LEU A 225 -6.65 5.33 2.68
CA LEU A 225 -6.64 3.88 2.91
C LEU A 225 -5.96 3.13 1.76
N ALA A 226 -6.00 3.67 0.53
CA ALA A 226 -5.26 3.13 -0.61
C ALA A 226 -3.73 3.12 -0.39
N GLY A 227 -3.22 3.90 0.57
CA GLY A 227 -1.81 3.90 0.98
C GLY A 227 -1.32 2.54 1.49
N LEU A 228 -2.23 1.68 1.99
CA LEU A 228 -1.90 0.32 2.42
C LEU A 228 -1.39 -0.57 1.28
N ILE A 229 -1.74 -0.26 0.02
CA ILE A 229 -1.17 -0.94 -1.15
C ILE A 229 0.32 -0.60 -1.27
N VAL A 230 0.66 0.68 -1.09
CA VAL A 230 2.04 1.17 -1.20
C VAL A 230 2.90 0.62 -0.09
N VAL A 231 2.44 0.70 1.17
CA VAL A 231 3.18 0.14 2.31
C VAL A 231 3.43 -1.36 2.12
N ALA A 232 2.42 -2.13 1.73
CA ALA A 232 2.62 -3.57 1.56
C ALA A 232 3.49 -3.94 0.34
N ALA A 233 3.43 -3.16 -0.74
CA ALA A 233 4.33 -3.30 -1.88
C ALA A 233 5.78 -2.98 -1.50
N GLU A 234 6.00 -1.91 -0.72
CA GLU A 234 7.32 -1.54 -0.25
C GLU A 234 7.93 -2.57 0.69
N PHE A 235 7.14 -3.27 1.50
CA PHE A 235 7.64 -4.41 2.28
C PHE A 235 8.31 -5.46 1.36
N VAL A 236 7.64 -5.85 0.26
CA VAL A 236 8.20 -6.85 -0.68
C VAL A 236 9.47 -6.34 -1.34
N LEU A 237 9.53 -5.05 -1.65
CA LEU A 237 10.73 -4.42 -2.21
C LEU A 237 11.87 -4.35 -1.18
N VAL A 238 11.60 -4.00 0.08
CA VAL A 238 12.61 -3.95 1.15
C VAL A 238 13.14 -5.36 1.43
N ASP A 239 12.25 -6.34 1.57
CA ASP A 239 12.61 -7.73 1.81
C ASP A 239 13.37 -8.35 0.63
N GLY A 240 12.96 -8.06 -0.61
CA GLY A 240 13.58 -8.62 -1.81
C GLY A 240 14.84 -7.90 -2.31
N ILE A 241 14.90 -6.56 -2.23
CA ILE A 241 16.00 -5.76 -2.79
C ILE A 241 17.08 -5.50 -1.75
N PHE A 242 16.70 -5.09 -0.53
CA PHE A 242 17.70 -4.85 0.51
C PHE A 242 18.10 -6.13 1.24
N ASP A 243 17.18 -7.09 1.35
CA ASP A 243 17.32 -8.36 2.07
C ASP A 243 18.23 -8.24 3.30
N PRO A 244 17.80 -7.44 4.30
CA PRO A 244 18.66 -7.11 5.43
C PRO A 244 19.02 -8.36 6.25
N ALA A 245 18.18 -9.40 6.19
CA ALA A 245 18.39 -10.67 6.86
C ALA A 245 19.47 -11.53 6.19
N TYR A 246 19.39 -11.75 4.87
CA TYR A 246 20.43 -12.46 4.11
C TYR A 246 21.78 -11.80 4.32
N ALA A 247 21.79 -10.48 4.17
CA ALA A 247 23.02 -9.74 4.25
C ALA A 247 23.60 -9.84 5.68
N LEU A 248 22.79 -9.91 6.75
CA LEU A 248 23.30 -10.19 8.11
C LEU A 248 23.79 -11.64 8.29
N GLY A 249 23.08 -12.62 7.72
CA GLY A 249 23.47 -14.03 7.81
C GLY A 249 24.86 -14.34 7.25
N LEU A 250 25.36 -13.51 6.32
CA LEU A 250 26.74 -13.59 5.82
C LEU A 250 27.80 -13.15 6.85
N TRP A 251 27.45 -12.29 7.81
CA TRP A 251 28.40 -11.64 8.72
C TRP A 251 28.20 -12.01 10.20
N THR A 252 27.09 -12.64 10.57
CA THR A 252 26.84 -13.10 11.94
C THR A 252 26.32 -14.53 11.95
N SER A 253 26.81 -15.33 12.89
CA SER A 253 26.29 -16.67 13.20
C SER A 253 25.07 -16.64 14.14
N ASN A 254 24.64 -15.45 14.59
CA ASN A 254 23.52 -15.30 15.49
C ASN A 254 22.18 -15.33 14.75
N ALA A 255 21.59 -16.52 14.63
CA ALA A 255 20.30 -16.75 13.99
C ALA A 255 19.17 -15.89 14.57
N THR A 256 19.21 -15.55 15.87
CA THR A 256 18.20 -14.71 16.51
C THR A 256 18.22 -13.29 15.95
N ILE A 257 19.40 -12.71 15.72
CA ILE A 257 19.53 -11.36 15.14
C ILE A 257 19.05 -11.35 13.69
N VAL A 258 19.42 -12.35 12.90
CA VAL A 258 18.97 -12.50 11.51
C VAL A 258 17.44 -12.59 11.45
N THR A 259 16.85 -13.41 12.31
CA THR A 259 15.39 -13.58 12.40
C THR A 259 14.72 -12.28 12.81
N LEU A 260 15.25 -11.60 13.83
CA LEU A 260 14.71 -10.32 14.31
C LEU A 260 14.66 -9.28 13.17
N VAL A 261 15.73 -9.17 12.40
CA VAL A 261 15.81 -8.19 11.30
C VAL A 261 14.89 -8.55 10.13
N SER A 262 14.60 -9.83 9.89
CA SER A 262 13.58 -10.24 8.92
C SER A 262 12.15 -9.96 9.41
N VAL A 263 11.87 -10.14 10.70
CA VAL A 263 10.54 -9.95 11.29
C VAL A 263 10.14 -8.48 11.44
N ILE A 264 11.11 -7.59 11.67
CA ILE A 264 10.85 -6.15 11.90
C ILE A 264 10.09 -5.49 10.74
N PRO A 265 10.55 -5.54 9.47
CA PRO A 265 9.82 -4.96 8.35
C PRO A 265 8.40 -5.53 8.22
N ALA A 266 8.25 -6.86 8.31
CA ALA A 266 6.94 -7.51 8.21
C ALA A 266 5.98 -7.01 9.31
N THR A 267 6.47 -6.86 10.54
CA THR A 267 5.67 -6.38 11.67
C THR A 267 5.20 -4.95 11.46
N PHE A 268 6.10 -4.02 11.14
CA PHE A 268 5.72 -2.62 11.05
C PHE A 268 4.94 -2.29 9.77
N PHE A 269 5.32 -2.87 8.63
CA PHE A 269 4.68 -2.58 7.34
C PHE A 269 3.34 -3.31 7.20
N LEU A 270 3.25 -4.57 7.60
CA LEU A 270 2.09 -5.42 7.31
C LEU A 270 1.17 -5.66 8.52
N VAL A 271 1.59 -5.33 9.74
CA VAL A 271 0.75 -5.49 10.93
C VAL A 271 0.44 -4.13 11.57
N VAL A 272 1.46 -3.39 12.01
CA VAL A 272 1.28 -2.11 12.73
C VAL A 272 0.64 -1.06 11.82
N SER A 273 1.13 -0.88 10.59
CA SER A 273 0.58 0.14 9.68
C SER A 273 -0.90 -0.10 9.33
N PRO A 274 -1.34 -1.30 8.90
CA PRO A 274 -2.76 -1.57 8.65
C PRO A 274 -3.64 -1.37 9.89
N ILE A 275 -3.23 -1.84 11.07
CA ILE A 275 -3.97 -1.64 12.32
C ILE A 275 -4.17 -0.14 12.57
N TRP A 276 -3.08 0.63 12.54
CA TRP A 276 -3.12 2.04 12.85
C TRP A 276 -3.97 2.81 11.84
N VAL A 277 -3.79 2.57 10.54
CA VAL A 277 -4.52 3.27 9.48
C VAL A 277 -6.01 2.94 9.51
N LEU A 278 -6.39 1.69 9.75
CA LEU A 278 -7.80 1.25 9.77
C LEU A 278 -8.54 1.72 11.03
N LEU A 279 -7.88 1.68 12.20
CA LEU A 279 -8.48 2.13 13.45
C LEU A 279 -8.48 3.66 13.59
N SER A 280 -7.62 4.36 12.85
CA SER A 280 -7.56 5.81 12.92
C SER A 280 -8.77 6.48 12.25
N ARG A 281 -9.50 7.27 13.05
CA ARG A 281 -10.63 8.10 12.60
C ARG A 281 -10.16 9.43 11.99
N SER A 282 -8.95 9.88 12.30
CA SER A 282 -8.44 11.18 11.84
C SER A 282 -7.52 11.02 10.63
N THR A 283 -7.56 12.01 9.73
CA THR A 283 -6.63 12.05 8.58
C THR A 283 -5.17 12.05 9.04
N ARG A 284 -4.85 12.81 10.09
CA ARG A 284 -3.48 12.89 10.63
C ARG A 284 -3.03 11.53 11.14
N GLY A 285 -3.86 10.83 11.91
CA GLY A 285 -3.53 9.52 12.41
C GLY A 285 -3.35 8.48 11.30
N ARG A 286 -4.11 8.57 10.20
CA ARG A 286 -3.87 7.74 9.00
C ARG A 286 -2.55 8.04 8.31
N VAL A 287 -2.18 9.32 8.17
CA VAL A 287 -0.86 9.69 7.61
C VAL A 287 0.27 9.19 8.51
N CYS A 288 0.16 9.37 9.84
CA CYS A 288 1.14 8.85 10.78
C CYS A 288 1.21 7.31 10.74
N GLY A 289 0.07 6.63 10.66
CA GLY A 289 0.01 5.18 10.54
C GLY A 289 0.65 4.63 9.26
N LEU A 290 0.73 5.42 8.18
CA LEU A 290 1.47 5.06 6.97
C LEU A 290 2.97 5.32 7.12
N LEU A 291 3.37 6.47 7.67
CA LEU A 291 4.77 6.91 7.66
C LEU A 291 5.60 6.42 8.84
N VAL A 292 5.06 6.49 10.05
CA VAL A 292 5.82 6.25 11.28
C VAL A 292 6.25 4.77 11.40
N PRO A 293 5.37 3.77 11.19
CA PRO A 293 5.80 2.37 11.22
C PRO A 293 6.87 2.06 10.18
N VAL A 294 6.72 2.55 8.94
CA VAL A 294 7.69 2.38 7.85
C VAL A 294 9.04 2.98 8.24
N PHE A 295 9.05 4.23 8.72
CA PHE A 295 10.25 4.89 9.22
C PHE A 295 10.96 4.09 10.32
N ILE A 296 10.20 3.61 11.32
CA ILE A 296 10.75 2.83 12.43
C ILE A 296 11.40 1.54 11.91
N ALA A 297 10.74 0.80 11.03
CA ALA A 297 11.32 -0.44 10.50
C ALA A 297 12.55 -0.21 9.61
N LEU A 298 12.55 0.82 8.77
CA LEU A 298 13.73 1.16 7.96
C LEU A 298 14.91 1.57 8.85
N VAL A 299 14.69 2.50 9.80
CA VAL A 299 15.76 2.98 10.69
C VAL A 299 16.28 1.89 11.61
N SER A 300 15.40 1.06 12.17
CA SER A 300 15.84 -0.07 13.01
C SER A 300 16.63 -1.10 12.23
N GLY A 301 16.22 -1.43 11.00
CA GLY A 301 16.99 -2.31 10.10
C GLY A 301 18.39 -1.78 9.81
N GLU A 302 18.53 -0.47 9.58
CA GLU A 302 19.81 0.19 9.36
C GLU A 302 20.69 0.22 10.62
N ILE A 303 20.12 0.58 11.78
CA ILE A 303 20.85 0.59 13.05
C ILE A 303 21.39 -0.80 13.39
N ILE A 304 20.54 -1.84 13.30
CA ILE A 304 20.97 -3.21 13.60
C ILE A 304 22.00 -3.69 12.57
N SER A 305 21.83 -3.35 11.29
CA SER A 305 22.82 -3.69 10.26
C SER A 305 24.17 -3.03 10.53
N GLY A 306 24.16 -1.76 10.95
CA GLY A 306 25.37 -0.99 11.24
C GLY A 306 26.11 -1.46 12.49
N THR A 307 25.41 -1.95 13.52
CA THR A 307 26.06 -2.44 14.74
C THR A 307 26.73 -3.81 14.56
N VAL A 308 26.26 -4.62 13.61
CA VAL A 308 26.79 -5.97 13.38
C VAL A 308 27.95 -5.99 12.37
N ARG A 309 28.06 -4.97 11.50
CA ARG A 309 29.07 -4.92 10.43
C ARG A 309 30.17 -3.89 10.72
N PRO A 310 31.39 -4.31 11.10
CA PRO A 310 32.47 -3.38 11.42
C PRO A 310 32.90 -2.48 10.23
N TYR A 311 32.80 -2.95 8.98
CA TYR A 311 33.13 -2.15 7.79
C TYR A 311 31.98 -1.28 7.26
N TYR A 312 30.84 -1.24 7.96
CA TYR A 312 29.70 -0.42 7.54
C TYR A 312 30.00 1.08 7.59
N LEU A 313 30.95 1.48 8.44
CA LEU A 313 31.33 2.87 8.67
C LEU A 313 32.45 3.36 7.74
N ASP A 314 33.32 2.45 7.27
CA ASP A 314 34.50 2.81 6.46
C ASP A 314 34.19 2.91 4.96
N ASP A 315 33.12 2.26 4.49
CA ASP A 315 32.71 2.27 3.09
C ASP A 315 31.39 3.02 2.85
N TRP A 316 31.23 3.60 1.66
CA TRP A 316 30.04 4.32 1.16
C TRP A 316 28.69 3.55 1.24
N HIS A 317 28.69 2.31 1.71
CA HIS A 317 27.54 1.43 1.84
C HIS A 317 26.45 1.98 2.77
N TRP A 318 26.82 2.59 3.91
CA TRP A 318 25.83 3.17 4.82
C TRP A 318 25.04 4.30 4.16
N LEU A 319 25.72 5.13 3.37
CA LEU A 319 25.09 6.24 2.66
C LEU A 319 24.13 5.72 1.59
N MET A 320 24.54 4.69 0.85
CA MET A 320 23.72 4.05 -0.18
C MET A 320 22.44 3.44 0.40
N ARG A 321 22.54 2.79 1.56
CA ARG A 321 21.38 2.22 2.26
C ARG A 321 20.49 3.29 2.89
N ALA A 322 21.07 4.37 3.40
CA ALA A 322 20.32 5.53 3.88
C ALA A 322 19.55 6.22 2.75
N ILE A 323 20.19 6.45 1.59
CA ILE A 323 19.56 6.98 0.37
C ILE A 323 18.40 6.07 -0.03
N GLY A 324 18.64 4.75 -0.08
CA GLY A 324 17.61 3.76 -0.36
C GLY A 324 16.41 3.86 0.59
N SER A 325 16.65 3.86 1.90
CA SER A 325 15.60 4.01 2.92
C SER A 325 14.80 5.31 2.76
N ILE A 326 15.48 6.41 2.41
CA ILE A 326 14.82 7.69 2.12
C ILE A 326 13.92 7.59 0.88
N GLN A 327 14.31 6.85 -0.17
CA GLN A 327 13.48 6.66 -1.37
C GLN A 327 12.14 5.99 -1.04
N PHE A 328 12.16 4.93 -0.22
CA PHE A 328 10.95 4.25 0.24
C PHE A 328 10.06 5.20 1.05
N LEU A 329 10.62 5.85 2.08
CA LEU A 329 9.85 6.79 2.90
C LEU A 329 9.22 7.93 2.07
N MET A 330 9.97 8.42 1.07
CA MET A 330 9.51 9.45 0.15
C MET A 330 8.36 8.99 -0.75
N ALA A 331 8.36 7.73 -1.18
CA ALA A 331 7.27 7.17 -1.97
C ALA A 331 5.99 7.00 -1.14
N VAL A 332 6.09 6.52 0.10
CA VAL A 332 4.94 6.52 1.03
C VAL A 332 4.43 7.94 1.30
N ALA A 333 5.33 8.90 1.51
CA ALA A 333 4.96 10.30 1.75
C ALA A 333 4.25 10.92 0.54
N LEU A 334 4.76 10.65 -0.67
CA LEU A 334 4.14 11.05 -1.92
C LEU A 334 2.73 10.46 -2.05
N ALA A 335 2.58 9.15 -1.80
CA ALA A 335 1.29 8.48 -1.81
C ALA A 335 0.33 9.08 -0.80
N ALA A 336 0.76 9.33 0.44
CA ALA A 336 -0.06 9.93 1.48
C ALA A 336 -0.58 11.32 1.06
N VAL A 337 0.29 12.18 0.52
CA VAL A 337 -0.10 13.53 0.05
C VAL A 337 -1.06 13.45 -1.13
N MET A 338 -0.74 12.66 -2.15
CA MET A 338 -1.57 12.53 -3.35
C MET A 338 -2.93 11.93 -3.02
N TYR A 339 -2.98 10.84 -2.24
CA TYR A 339 -4.22 10.15 -1.91
C TYR A 339 -5.10 10.97 -0.97
N HIS A 340 -4.51 11.73 -0.05
CA HIS A 340 -5.24 12.67 0.78
C HIS A 340 -5.91 13.75 -0.09
N TRP A 341 -5.15 14.36 -1.01
CA TRP A 341 -5.66 15.41 -1.90
C TRP A 341 -6.78 14.89 -2.81
N ILE A 342 -6.56 13.75 -3.48
CA ILE A 342 -7.56 13.11 -4.36
C ILE A 342 -8.84 12.77 -3.57
N GLY A 343 -8.69 12.15 -2.39
CA GLY A 343 -9.82 11.79 -1.54
C GLY A 343 -10.59 13.00 -0.98
N ARG A 344 -9.93 14.16 -0.83
CA ARG A 344 -10.61 15.41 -0.46
C ARG A 344 -11.42 15.98 -1.63
N GLN A 345 -10.85 15.98 -2.83
CA GLN A 345 -11.55 16.46 -4.04
C GLN A 345 -12.80 15.63 -4.36
N GLY A 346 -12.71 14.30 -4.26
CA GLY A 346 -13.86 13.41 -4.51
C GLY A 346 -15.05 13.65 -3.57
N ARG A 347 -14.80 14.08 -2.33
CA ARG A 347 -15.87 14.43 -1.38
C ARG A 347 -16.57 15.73 -1.74
N LEU A 348 -15.82 16.73 -2.19
CA LEU A 348 -16.37 18.03 -2.59
C LEU A 348 -17.26 17.92 -3.82
N THR A 349 -16.88 17.08 -4.80
CA THR A 349 -17.70 16.87 -6.00
C THR A 349 -19.03 16.21 -5.67
N ASN A 350 -19.05 15.23 -4.75
CA ASN A 350 -20.29 14.54 -4.39
C ASN A 350 -21.27 15.45 -3.64
N VAL A 351 -20.78 16.33 -2.75
CA VAL A 351 -21.63 17.30 -2.05
C VAL A 351 -22.29 18.27 -3.03
N ARG A 352 -21.56 18.72 -4.06
CA ARG A 352 -22.11 19.64 -5.07
C ARG A 352 -23.20 19.00 -5.92
N HIS A 353 -23.05 17.73 -6.30
CA HIS A 353 -24.07 17.00 -7.07
C HIS A 353 -25.30 16.68 -6.20
N GLY A 354 -25.11 16.30 -4.94
CA GLY A 354 -26.24 16.07 -4.01
C GLY A 354 -27.03 17.34 -3.72
N ARG A 355 -26.36 18.50 -3.63
CA ARG A 355 -27.04 19.79 -3.44
C ARG A 355 -27.79 20.24 -4.70
N GLY A 356 -27.25 19.95 -5.88
CA GLY A 356 -27.92 20.22 -7.16
C GLY A 356 -29.22 19.41 -7.32
N ALA A 357 -29.18 18.12 -6.99
CA ALA A 357 -30.38 17.28 -7.01
C ALA A 357 -31.48 17.82 -6.07
N LEU A 358 -31.11 18.25 -4.86
CA LEU A 358 -32.07 18.83 -3.91
C LEU A 358 -32.63 20.19 -4.35
N THR A 359 -31.85 21.00 -5.08
CA THR A 359 -32.35 22.29 -5.59
C THR A 359 -33.21 22.14 -6.84
N ASP A 360 -32.90 21.18 -7.71
CA ASP A 360 -33.69 20.90 -8.91
C ASP A 360 -35.04 20.26 -8.54
N ASP A 361 -35.07 19.35 -7.56
CA ASP A 361 -36.31 18.80 -7.01
C ASP A 361 -37.15 19.88 -6.31
N ALA A 362 -36.52 20.80 -5.56
CA ALA A 362 -37.24 21.91 -4.92
C ALA A 362 -37.82 22.91 -5.94
N ALA A 363 -37.11 23.16 -7.05
CA ALA A 363 -37.58 24.02 -8.13
C ALA A 363 -38.73 23.36 -8.92
N MET A 364 -38.70 22.04 -9.11
CA MET A 364 -39.79 21.30 -9.75
C MET A 364 -41.07 21.35 -8.91
N VAL A 365 -40.96 21.17 -7.59
CA VAL A 365 -42.11 21.23 -6.66
C VAL A 365 -42.70 22.64 -6.52
N THR A 366 -41.90 23.70 -6.68
CA THR A 366 -42.43 25.08 -6.68
C THR A 366 -43.03 25.50 -8.04
N GLY A 367 -42.57 24.90 -9.14
CA GLY A 367 -43.15 25.13 -10.48
C GLY A 367 -44.56 24.55 -10.65
N ASP A 368 -44.79 23.33 -10.18
CA ASP A 368 -46.10 22.65 -10.35
C ASP A 368 -47.22 23.28 -9.50
N ASN A 369 -46.90 23.89 -8.36
CA ASN A 369 -47.89 24.59 -7.53
C ASN A 369 -48.36 25.93 -8.12
N LEU A 370 -47.58 26.54 -9.03
CA LEU A 370 -47.96 27.82 -9.67
C LEU A 370 -48.83 27.63 -10.93
N LEU A 371 -48.90 26.41 -11.48
CA LEU A 371 -49.74 26.10 -12.64
C LEU A 371 -51.11 25.51 -12.28
N SER A 372 -51.34 25.17 -11.01
CA SER A 372 -52.61 24.62 -10.50
C SER A 372 -53.62 25.67 -10.00
N THR A 373 -53.30 26.97 -10.08
CA THR A 373 -54.15 28.05 -9.53
C THR A 373 -54.70 29.01 -10.60
N ARG A 374 -54.85 28.55 -11.84
CA ARG A 374 -55.57 29.30 -12.88
C ARG A 374 -56.75 28.54 -13.46
#